data_AF-A0A2N6A7U5-F1
#
_entry.id   AF-A0A2N6A7U5-F1
#
_cell.length_a   1.000
_cell.length_b   1.000
_cell.length_c   1.000
_cell.angle_alpha   90.00
_cell.angle_beta   90.00
_cell.angle_gamma   90.00
#
_symmetry.space_group_name_H-M   'P 1'
#
loop_
_entity.id
_entity.type
_entity.pdbx_description
1 polymer ?
#
loop_
_entity_poly.entity_id
_entity_poly.type
_entity_poly.pdbx_seq_one_letter_code
_entity_poly.pdbx_strand_id
1 'polypeptide(L)'
;MLLKSVHNLKFNLFILLALFLFSVFFWLTFPVRAQESDAISIRVHANREHKSALIWYQEEFADREEQGAPQSLRVDGYNAVRDGRTVYVHASNIVDGVYGSYIYLISYSQEADPGTIDVFSRMLKTWTFNTNLIEDSTDFGYCNITDLSCNIDADCGDGYVCNLSRCAPKDSNFSACWRDHDCDDHWYCSSEKAQVTRRTIRYENLTKIMSMIEEHYETVESYPELKAGTYVSGKSLSVWPSWNDNLSQEIGGGEFPLDPINTLGSCPNFDPVTCWNEQTKDFAGSFNSQGILSSPGSSFVYGYTPERVYSVSLEGTMVCEFSTGICN
;
A
#
# COMPACT_ATOMS: atom_id res chain seq x y z
N MET A 1 -71.77 33.19 38.33
CA MET A 1 -70.60 32.28 38.25
C MET A 1 -70.69 31.34 37.03
N LEU A 2 -71.12 31.81 35.85
CA LEU A 2 -71.35 30.94 34.67
C LEU A 2 -70.78 31.50 33.34
N LEU A 3 -70.22 32.71 33.31
CA LEU A 3 -69.73 33.35 32.08
C LEU A 3 -68.24 33.14 31.77
N LYS A 4 -67.43 32.64 32.72
CA LYS A 4 -65.99 32.36 32.50
C LYS A 4 -65.70 30.99 31.85
N SER A 5 -66.69 30.08 31.82
CA SER A 5 -66.50 28.69 31.36
C SER A 5 -66.60 28.55 29.83
N VAL A 6 -67.48 29.30 29.18
CA VAL A 6 -67.73 29.18 27.73
C VAL A 6 -66.58 29.77 26.89
N HIS A 7 -65.85 30.76 27.41
CA HIS A 7 -64.75 31.40 26.68
C HIS A 7 -63.48 30.52 26.62
N ASN A 8 -63.16 29.80 27.70
CA ASN A 8 -62.03 28.86 27.73
C ASN A 8 -62.29 27.60 26.90
N LEU A 9 -63.55 27.16 26.80
CA LEU A 9 -63.92 26.00 25.98
C LEU A 9 -63.74 26.28 24.47
N LYS A 10 -64.11 27.48 24.01
CA LYS A 10 -63.93 27.89 22.60
C LYS A 10 -62.46 28.13 22.23
N PHE A 11 -61.66 28.64 23.16
CA PHE A 11 -60.23 28.88 22.93
C PHE A 11 -59.44 27.56 22.85
N ASN A 12 -59.72 26.60 23.73
CA ASN A 12 -59.10 25.27 23.69
C ASN A 12 -59.51 24.44 22.46
N LEU A 13 -60.76 24.59 21.99
CA LEU A 13 -61.22 23.91 20.78
C LEU A 13 -60.50 24.45 19.53
N PHE A 14 -60.21 25.75 19.46
CA PHE A 14 -59.48 26.36 18.34
C PHE A 14 -58.02 25.92 18.28
N ILE A 15 -57.36 25.78 19.45
CA ILE A 15 -55.98 25.28 19.53
C ILE A 15 -55.91 23.80 19.16
N LEU A 16 -56.86 22.98 19.61
CA LEU A 16 -56.95 21.57 19.22
C LEU A 16 -57.22 21.41 17.72
N LEU A 17 -58.08 22.24 17.13
CA LEU A 17 -58.34 22.22 15.69
C LEU A 17 -57.12 22.70 14.89
N ALA A 18 -56.40 23.71 15.36
CA ALA A 18 -55.18 24.21 14.73
C ALA A 18 -54.03 23.20 14.82
N LEU A 19 -53.86 22.52 15.96
CA LEU A 19 -52.88 21.43 16.12
C LEU A 19 -53.25 20.20 15.29
N PHE A 20 -54.54 19.88 15.18
CA PHE A 20 -55.01 18.80 14.32
C PHE A 20 -54.80 19.15 12.85
N LEU A 21 -55.12 20.37 12.41
CA LEU A 21 -54.87 20.84 11.05
C LEU A 21 -53.36 20.94 10.74
N PHE A 22 -52.54 21.38 11.69
CA PHE A 22 -51.08 21.39 11.55
C PHE A 22 -50.51 19.97 11.46
N SER A 23 -51.05 19.00 12.23
CA SER A 23 -50.66 17.60 12.12
C SER A 23 -51.09 16.97 10.80
N VAL A 24 -52.29 17.27 10.30
CA VAL A 24 -52.78 16.76 9.01
C VAL A 24 -52.00 17.40 7.85
N PHE A 25 -51.63 18.67 7.95
CA PHE A 25 -50.79 19.34 6.95
C PHE A 25 -49.34 18.80 6.97
N PHE A 26 -48.78 18.53 8.15
CA PHE A 26 -47.44 17.95 8.30
C PHE A 26 -47.35 16.51 7.77
N TRP A 27 -48.43 15.73 7.83
CA TRP A 27 -48.49 14.39 7.23
C TRP A 27 -48.78 14.36 5.72
N LEU A 28 -49.28 15.47 5.14
CA LEU A 28 -49.64 15.54 3.71
C LEU A 28 -48.57 16.17 2.81
N THR A 29 -47.47 16.72 3.37
CA THR A 29 -46.41 17.38 2.57
C THR A 29 -45.04 16.70 2.60
N PHE A 30 -44.88 15.57 3.29
CA PHE A 30 -43.73 14.71 3.05
C PHE A 30 -44.18 13.60 2.11
N PRO A 31 -43.83 13.63 0.81
CA PRO A 31 -43.82 12.38 0.08
C PRO A 31 -43.02 11.41 0.94
N VAL A 32 -43.59 10.25 1.28
CA VAL A 32 -42.81 9.10 1.69
C VAL A 32 -41.85 8.90 0.53
N ARG A 33 -40.62 9.40 0.67
CA ARG A 33 -39.57 9.19 -0.30
C ARG A 33 -39.50 7.68 -0.42
N ALA A 34 -39.80 7.15 -1.60
CA ALA A 34 -39.55 5.75 -1.87
C ALA A 34 -38.14 5.46 -1.35
N GLN A 35 -37.99 4.49 -0.44
CA GLN A 35 -36.70 4.06 0.04
C GLN A 35 -35.86 3.81 -1.21
N GLU A 36 -34.92 4.72 -1.48
CA GLU A 36 -34.05 4.56 -2.63
C GLU A 36 -33.35 3.22 -2.39
N SER A 37 -33.49 2.30 -3.34
CA SER A 37 -32.84 1.01 -3.21
C SER A 37 -31.35 1.27 -3.01
N ASP A 38 -30.82 0.85 -1.88
CA ASP A 38 -29.39 0.93 -1.62
C ASP A 38 -28.60 0.25 -2.74
N ALA A 39 -27.47 0.86 -3.09
CA ALA A 39 -26.60 0.39 -4.15
C ALA A 39 -25.16 0.35 -3.66
N ILE A 40 -24.42 -0.63 -4.18
CA ILE A 40 -22.97 -0.69 -4.12
C ILE A 40 -22.46 -0.44 -5.54
N SER A 41 -21.56 0.51 -5.70
CA SER A 41 -20.92 0.83 -6.99
C SER A 41 -19.44 0.50 -6.96
N ILE A 42 -18.94 0.05 -8.11
CA ILE A 42 -17.53 -0.21 -8.35
C ILE A 42 -17.15 0.55 -9.62
N ARG A 43 -16.07 1.32 -9.56
CA ARG A 43 -15.44 1.98 -10.71
C ARG A 43 -13.96 1.68 -10.72
N VAL A 44 -13.39 1.57 -11.90
CA VAL A 44 -11.95 1.31 -12.09
C VAL A 44 -11.35 2.42 -12.93
N HIS A 45 -10.27 3.02 -12.44
CA HIS A 45 -9.48 4.02 -13.16
C HIS A 45 -8.11 3.45 -13.48
N ALA A 46 -7.58 3.77 -14.66
CA ALA A 46 -6.18 3.47 -14.96
C ALA A 46 -5.26 4.33 -14.08
N ASN A 47 -4.18 3.75 -13.59
CA ASN A 47 -3.18 4.38 -12.74
C ASN A 47 -1.80 4.21 -13.34
N ARG A 48 -1.54 4.93 -14.45
CA ARG A 48 -0.33 4.79 -15.26
C ARG A 48 0.94 5.28 -14.57
N GLU A 49 0.79 6.18 -13.59
CA GLU A 49 1.89 6.73 -12.79
C GLU A 49 2.11 5.93 -11.49
N HIS A 50 1.36 4.84 -11.32
CA HIS A 50 1.45 3.94 -10.17
C HIS A 50 1.34 4.62 -8.82
N LYS A 51 0.54 5.69 -8.75
CA LYS A 51 0.28 6.45 -7.53
C LYS A 51 -0.41 5.58 -6.50
N SER A 52 0.02 5.64 -5.24
CA SER A 52 -0.70 4.98 -4.15
C SER A 52 -2.16 5.46 -4.10
N ALA A 53 -3.04 4.65 -3.51
CA ALA A 53 -4.45 5.01 -3.36
C ALA A 53 -4.65 6.35 -2.63
N LEU A 54 -3.76 6.67 -1.67
CA LEU A 54 -3.79 7.94 -0.95
C LEU A 54 -3.41 9.12 -1.85
N ILE A 55 -2.27 9.02 -2.56
CA ILE A 55 -1.79 10.08 -3.44
C ILE A 55 -2.80 10.33 -4.56
N TRP A 56 -3.30 9.27 -5.19
CA TRP A 56 -4.32 9.39 -6.23
C TRP A 56 -5.59 10.09 -5.71
N TYR A 57 -6.07 9.73 -4.51
CA TYR A 57 -7.22 10.38 -3.89
C TYR A 57 -6.97 11.89 -3.65
N GLN A 58 -5.81 12.24 -3.12
CA GLN A 58 -5.47 13.63 -2.79
C GLN A 58 -5.41 14.51 -4.04
N GLU A 59 -4.88 13.99 -5.14
CA GLU A 59 -4.79 14.71 -6.40
C GLU A 59 -6.12 14.80 -7.14
N GLU A 60 -6.86 13.69 -7.26
CA GLU A 60 -8.16 13.66 -7.97
C GLU A 60 -9.17 14.63 -7.33
N PHE A 61 -9.03 14.89 -6.04
CA PHE A 61 -9.90 15.78 -5.28
C PHE A 61 -9.19 17.05 -4.77
N ALA A 62 -8.05 17.43 -5.37
CA ALA A 62 -7.27 18.61 -4.99
C ALA A 62 -8.10 19.91 -5.02
N ASP A 63 -9.02 20.04 -5.98
CA ASP A 63 -9.86 21.22 -6.17
C ASP A 63 -11.08 21.30 -5.21
N ARG A 64 -11.27 20.31 -4.33
CA ARG A 64 -12.38 20.33 -3.37
C ARG A 64 -12.03 21.17 -2.15
N GLU A 65 -12.96 22.05 -1.75
CA GLU A 65 -12.80 22.94 -0.59
C GLU A 65 -12.54 22.17 0.72
N GLU A 66 -13.09 20.96 0.85
CA GLU A 66 -12.83 20.07 1.98
C GLU A 66 -12.55 18.65 1.48
N GLN A 67 -11.29 18.23 1.57
CA GLN A 67 -10.94 16.82 1.47
C GLN A 67 -11.23 16.12 2.80
N GLY A 68 -11.73 14.88 2.73
CA GLY A 68 -11.79 14.01 3.90
C GLY A 68 -10.40 13.68 4.45
N ALA A 69 -10.36 12.88 5.53
CA ALA A 69 -9.14 12.34 6.10
C ALA A 69 -9.13 10.81 5.90
N PRO A 70 -8.64 10.32 4.75
CA PRO A 70 -8.74 8.90 4.42
C PRO A 70 -7.97 8.04 5.42
N GLN A 71 -8.55 6.91 5.80
CA GLN A 71 -7.95 5.93 6.69
C GLN A 71 -7.31 4.81 5.88
N SER A 72 -6.05 4.51 6.15
CA SER A 72 -5.34 3.39 5.51
C SER A 72 -5.93 2.04 5.89
N LEU A 73 -6.02 1.14 4.93
CA LEU A 73 -6.41 -0.26 5.11
C LEU A 73 -5.76 -1.12 4.02
N ARG A 74 -5.98 -2.44 4.09
CA ARG A 74 -5.63 -3.36 3.01
C ARG A 74 -6.85 -4.09 2.48
N VAL A 75 -6.85 -4.36 1.18
CA VAL A 75 -7.85 -5.21 0.52
C VAL A 75 -7.09 -6.25 -0.31
N ASP A 76 -7.19 -7.51 0.09
CA ASP A 76 -6.50 -8.63 -0.57
C ASP A 76 -4.98 -8.40 -0.78
N GLY A 77 -4.32 -7.86 0.25
CA GLY A 77 -2.88 -7.59 0.26
C GLY A 77 -2.47 -6.22 -0.29
N TYR A 78 -3.31 -5.59 -1.10
CA TYR A 78 -3.05 -4.26 -1.69
C TYR A 78 -3.30 -3.11 -0.72
N ASN A 79 -2.54 -2.02 -0.91
CA ASN A 79 -2.74 -0.78 -0.18
C ASN A 79 -4.05 -0.11 -0.61
N ALA A 80 -4.79 0.37 0.36
CA ALA A 80 -6.05 1.06 0.15
C ALA A 80 -6.22 2.20 1.14
N VAL A 81 -7.11 3.13 0.81
CA VAL A 81 -7.62 4.14 1.74
C VAL A 81 -9.13 4.17 1.73
N ARG A 82 -9.74 4.48 2.87
CA ARG A 82 -11.18 4.67 3.01
C ARG A 82 -11.48 6.10 3.41
N ASP A 83 -12.33 6.75 2.63
CA ASP A 83 -12.94 8.02 3.03
C ASP A 83 -14.47 7.85 3.06
N GLY A 84 -15.02 7.94 4.26
CA GLY A 84 -16.44 7.70 4.55
C GLY A 84 -16.96 6.37 3.98
N ARG A 85 -17.76 6.48 2.92
CA ARG A 85 -18.47 5.35 2.27
C ARG A 85 -17.72 4.75 1.07
N THR A 86 -16.54 5.26 0.74
CA THR A 86 -15.77 4.82 -0.44
C THR A 86 -14.41 4.27 -0.02
N VAL A 87 -14.05 3.13 -0.58
CA VAL A 87 -12.72 2.53 -0.48
C VAL A 87 -12.03 2.65 -1.84
N TYR A 88 -10.81 3.16 -1.81
CA TYR A 88 -9.91 3.31 -2.95
C TYR A 88 -8.81 2.28 -2.80
N VAL A 89 -8.69 1.35 -3.73
CA VAL A 89 -7.66 0.29 -3.70
C VAL A 89 -6.74 0.47 -4.90
N HIS A 90 -5.44 0.59 -4.66
CA HIS A 90 -4.47 0.48 -5.75
C HIS A 90 -4.12 -0.99 -5.95
N ALA A 91 -4.67 -1.56 -7.01
CA ALA A 91 -4.41 -2.95 -7.37
C ALA A 91 -3.98 -3.04 -8.83
N SER A 92 -2.97 -3.87 -9.08
CA SER A 92 -2.47 -4.12 -10.44
C SER A 92 -2.94 -5.47 -10.93
N ASN A 93 -2.87 -5.68 -12.23
CA ASN A 93 -3.14 -6.97 -12.86
C ASN A 93 -2.09 -7.27 -13.93
N ILE A 94 -1.91 -8.56 -14.23
CA ILE A 94 -1.07 -9.03 -15.32
C ILE A 94 -1.97 -9.83 -16.26
N VAL A 95 -1.94 -9.47 -17.55
CA VAL A 95 -2.67 -10.18 -18.62
C VAL A 95 -1.69 -10.35 -19.78
N ASP A 96 -1.47 -11.58 -20.24
CA ASP A 96 -0.51 -11.90 -21.30
C ASP A 96 0.91 -11.33 -21.04
N GLY A 97 1.34 -11.34 -19.77
CA GLY A 97 2.62 -10.77 -19.33
C GLY A 97 2.68 -9.24 -19.29
N VAL A 98 1.59 -8.54 -19.65
CA VAL A 98 1.49 -7.09 -19.61
C VAL A 98 0.98 -6.64 -18.24
N TYR A 99 1.80 -5.86 -17.54
CA TYR A 99 1.45 -5.27 -16.25
C TYR A 99 0.54 -4.04 -16.44
N GLY A 100 -0.60 -4.03 -15.77
CA GLY A 100 -1.54 -2.91 -15.70
C GLY A 100 -1.80 -2.49 -14.27
N SER A 101 -1.89 -1.19 -14.02
CA SER A 101 -2.07 -0.60 -12.68
C SER A 101 -3.36 0.22 -12.63
N TYR A 102 -4.15 0.06 -11.56
CA TYR A 102 -5.49 0.63 -11.46
C TYR A 102 -5.86 1.11 -10.05
N ILE A 103 -6.74 2.11 -9.97
CA ILE A 103 -7.45 2.46 -8.73
C ILE A 103 -8.89 1.96 -8.83
N TYR A 104 -9.28 1.10 -7.89
CA TYR A 104 -10.64 0.60 -7.72
C TYR A 104 -11.35 1.47 -6.68
N LEU A 105 -12.46 2.08 -7.07
CA LEU A 105 -13.34 2.86 -6.20
C LEU A 105 -14.57 2.01 -5.91
N ILE A 106 -14.70 1.59 -4.66
CA ILE A 106 -15.80 0.74 -4.21
C ILE A 106 -16.59 1.54 -3.17
N SER A 107 -17.85 1.84 -3.46
CA SER A 107 -18.67 2.75 -2.66
C SER A 107 -20.08 2.21 -2.45
N TYR A 108 -20.75 2.63 -1.37
CA TYR A 108 -22.17 2.36 -1.15
C TYR A 108 -23.00 3.66 -1.08
N SER A 109 -24.33 3.56 -1.22
CA SER A 109 -25.25 4.71 -1.21
C SER A 109 -25.10 5.63 0.01
N GLN A 110 -25.45 6.91 -0.16
CA GLN A 110 -25.57 7.84 0.96
C GLN A 110 -26.72 7.40 1.87
N GLU A 111 -26.54 7.50 3.19
CA GLU A 111 -27.56 7.07 4.18
C GLU A 111 -28.01 5.62 4.02
N ALA A 112 -27.12 4.75 3.51
CA ALA A 112 -27.44 3.34 3.31
C ALA A 112 -27.88 2.64 4.60
N ASP A 113 -28.82 1.71 4.46
CA ASP A 113 -29.30 0.88 5.55
C ASP A 113 -28.15 0.06 6.15
N PRO A 114 -28.20 -0.25 7.47
CA PRO A 114 -27.17 -1.04 8.13
C PRO A 114 -26.89 -2.39 7.45
N GLY A 115 -27.90 -3.00 6.82
CA GLY A 115 -27.75 -4.24 6.06
C GLY A 115 -26.85 -4.09 4.84
N THR A 116 -26.92 -2.96 4.13
CA THR A 116 -26.04 -2.67 2.99
C THR A 116 -24.61 -2.45 3.43
N ILE A 117 -24.42 -1.73 4.54
CA ILE A 117 -23.09 -1.51 5.13
C ILE A 117 -22.43 -2.84 5.54
N ASP A 118 -23.21 -3.77 6.11
CA ASP A 118 -22.74 -5.11 6.43
C ASP A 118 -22.35 -5.91 5.17
N VAL A 119 -23.19 -5.92 4.13
CA VAL A 119 -22.88 -6.57 2.85
C VAL A 119 -21.61 -5.99 2.23
N PHE A 120 -21.48 -4.67 2.20
CA PHE A 120 -20.28 -3.99 1.72
C PHE A 120 -19.03 -4.41 2.49
N SER A 121 -19.13 -4.49 3.81
CA SER A 121 -18.02 -4.87 4.68
C SER A 121 -17.60 -6.33 4.46
N ARG A 122 -18.57 -7.24 4.29
CA ARG A 122 -18.31 -8.65 3.92
C ARG A 122 -17.72 -8.78 2.53
N MET A 123 -18.21 -8.00 1.57
CA MET A 123 -17.68 -7.97 0.21
C MET A 123 -16.21 -7.54 0.21
N LEU A 124 -15.86 -6.44 0.89
CA LEU A 124 -14.45 -6.01 0.98
C LEU A 124 -13.57 -7.04 1.69
N LYS A 125 -14.06 -7.68 2.76
CA LYS A 125 -13.31 -8.70 3.50
C LYS A 125 -13.03 -9.96 2.66
N THR A 126 -13.92 -10.30 1.73
CA THR A 126 -13.83 -11.48 0.87
C THR A 126 -13.40 -11.15 -0.56
N TRP A 127 -13.15 -9.88 -0.84
CA TRP A 127 -12.72 -9.42 -2.15
C TRP A 127 -11.38 -10.06 -2.50
N THR A 128 -11.19 -10.39 -3.77
CA THR A 128 -9.99 -11.07 -4.23
C THR A 128 -9.64 -10.57 -5.62
N PHE A 129 -8.42 -10.04 -5.78
CA PHE A 129 -7.88 -9.57 -7.04
C PHE A 129 -7.01 -10.64 -7.71
N ASN A 130 -6.73 -10.46 -9.00
CA ASN A 130 -5.83 -11.33 -9.78
C ASN A 130 -6.24 -12.80 -9.80
N THR A 131 -7.54 -13.07 -9.81
CA THR A 131 -8.06 -14.44 -9.91
C THR A 131 -7.70 -15.11 -11.24
N ASN A 132 -7.33 -14.32 -12.26
CA ASN A 132 -6.79 -14.81 -13.53
C ASN A 132 -5.34 -15.33 -13.43
N LEU A 133 -4.67 -15.17 -12.28
CA LEU A 133 -3.35 -15.76 -12.01
C LEU A 133 -3.46 -17.11 -11.30
N ILE A 134 -4.66 -17.68 -11.24
CA ILE A 134 -4.88 -19.08 -10.84
C ILE A 134 -5.68 -19.74 -11.96
N GLU A 135 -5.00 -20.57 -12.73
CA GLU A 135 -5.61 -21.50 -13.67
C GLU A 135 -5.62 -22.92 -13.10
N ASP A 136 -4.54 -23.34 -12.42
CA ASP A 136 -4.38 -24.69 -11.85
C ASP A 136 -3.55 -24.71 -10.55
N SER A 137 -3.41 -25.90 -9.94
CA SER A 137 -2.63 -26.09 -8.70
C SER A 137 -1.14 -25.74 -8.83
N THR A 138 -0.63 -25.55 -10.05
CA THR A 138 0.74 -25.14 -10.34
C THR A 138 1.00 -23.65 -10.11
N ASP A 139 -0.06 -22.85 -9.98
CA ASP A 139 0.07 -21.39 -9.84
C ASP A 139 0.19 -20.94 -8.37
N PHE A 140 0.06 -21.90 -7.45
CA PHE A 140 0.44 -21.70 -6.06
C PHE A 140 1.97 -21.62 -5.96
N GLY A 141 2.43 -20.68 -5.14
CA GLY A 141 3.83 -20.58 -4.77
C GLY A 141 4.14 -21.37 -3.51
N TYR A 142 5.33 -21.12 -3.00
CA TYR A 142 5.80 -21.67 -1.74
C TYR A 142 6.28 -20.55 -0.82
N CYS A 143 6.11 -20.73 0.48
CA CYS A 143 6.63 -19.83 1.51
C CYS A 143 8.15 -19.98 1.67
N ASN A 144 8.92 -19.57 0.66
CA ASN A 144 10.35 -19.86 0.53
C ASN A 144 11.23 -18.61 0.39
N ILE A 145 10.64 -17.42 0.47
CA ILE A 145 11.35 -16.15 0.52
C ILE A 145 11.31 -15.67 1.98
N THR A 146 12.40 -15.13 2.51
CA THR A 146 12.46 -14.63 3.88
C THR A 146 13.29 -13.37 4.00
N ASP A 147 12.92 -12.49 4.92
CA ASP A 147 13.69 -11.32 5.34
C ASP A 147 14.66 -11.65 6.49
N LEU A 148 14.57 -12.84 7.11
CA LEU A 148 15.45 -13.25 8.19
C LEU A 148 16.88 -13.47 7.71
N SER A 149 17.78 -12.78 8.39
CA SER A 149 19.22 -12.87 8.22
C SER A 149 19.77 -13.66 9.41
N CYS A 150 20.83 -14.45 9.21
CA CYS A 150 21.41 -15.25 10.28
C CYS A 150 22.93 -15.33 10.18
N ASN A 151 23.56 -15.68 11.30
CA ASN A 151 24.94 -16.13 11.37
C ASN A 151 25.01 -17.59 11.81
N ILE A 152 24.05 -18.04 12.62
CA ILE A 152 23.96 -19.40 13.16
C ILE A 152 22.51 -19.89 13.16
N ASP A 153 22.31 -21.21 13.23
CA ASP A 153 20.99 -21.83 13.22
C ASP A 153 20.04 -21.31 14.31
N ALA A 154 20.60 -20.91 15.46
CA ALA A 154 19.82 -20.38 16.57
C ALA A 154 19.11 -19.05 16.25
N ASP A 155 19.56 -18.32 15.23
CA ASP A 155 18.94 -17.06 14.78
C ASP A 155 17.61 -17.30 14.04
N CYS A 156 17.39 -18.51 13.52
CA CYS A 156 16.28 -18.83 12.62
C CYS A 156 15.06 -19.48 13.28
N GLY A 157 15.17 -19.83 14.57
CA GLY A 157 14.10 -20.53 15.30
C GLY A 157 13.95 -22.02 14.94
N ASP A 158 12.96 -22.67 15.57
CA ASP A 158 12.72 -24.09 15.40
C ASP A 158 12.26 -24.43 13.97
N GLY A 159 12.78 -25.53 13.40
CA GLY A 159 12.46 -25.97 12.03
C GLY A 159 13.35 -25.35 10.93
N TYR A 160 14.14 -24.33 11.25
CA TYR A 160 14.99 -23.62 10.30
C TYR A 160 16.48 -23.73 10.66
N VAL A 161 17.34 -23.55 9.65
CA VAL A 161 18.81 -23.53 9.75
C VAL A 161 19.35 -22.31 9.06
N CYS A 162 20.52 -21.87 9.49
CA CYS A 162 21.25 -20.83 8.83
C CYS A 162 22.01 -21.40 7.63
N ASN A 163 21.59 -21.01 6.45
CA ASN A 163 22.20 -21.39 5.19
C ASN A 163 22.72 -20.14 4.47
N LEU A 164 24.04 -19.99 4.41
CA LEU A 164 24.71 -18.87 3.73
C LEU A 164 24.14 -17.51 4.16
N SER A 165 24.09 -17.26 5.47
CA SER A 165 23.59 -16.03 6.08
C SER A 165 22.08 -15.77 5.98
N ARG A 166 21.30 -16.76 5.51
CA ARG A 166 19.84 -16.70 5.38
C ARG A 166 19.18 -17.88 6.08
N CYS A 167 18.02 -17.64 6.68
CA CYS A 167 17.24 -18.72 7.26
C CYS A 167 16.57 -19.57 6.17
N ALA A 168 16.66 -20.89 6.30
CA ALA A 168 16.09 -21.85 5.37
C ALA A 168 15.50 -23.05 6.14
N PRO A 169 14.42 -23.70 5.66
CA PRO A 169 13.86 -24.87 6.34
C PRO A 169 14.85 -26.04 6.37
N LYS A 170 14.90 -26.78 7.48
CA LYS A 170 15.74 -27.98 7.65
C LYS A 170 15.43 -29.07 6.62
N ASP A 171 14.14 -29.30 6.39
CA ASP A 171 13.67 -30.45 5.60
C ASP A 171 13.35 -30.08 4.15
N SER A 172 13.66 -28.83 3.73
CA SER A 172 13.31 -28.27 2.40
C SER A 172 11.83 -28.37 2.03
N ASN A 173 10.95 -28.59 3.01
CA ASN A 173 9.51 -28.64 2.82
C ASN A 173 8.93 -27.26 3.03
N PHE A 174 8.44 -26.65 1.95
CA PHE A 174 7.80 -25.34 2.00
C PHE A 174 6.29 -25.49 1.89
N SER A 175 5.55 -24.81 2.76
CA SER A 175 4.09 -24.72 2.66
C SER A 175 3.68 -24.05 1.35
N ALA A 176 2.68 -24.62 0.67
CA ALA A 176 2.08 -23.98 -0.49
C ALA A 176 1.31 -22.72 -0.07
N CYS A 177 1.38 -21.68 -0.89
CA CYS A 177 0.79 -20.38 -0.59
C CYS A 177 0.27 -19.72 -1.86
N TRP A 178 -0.63 -18.76 -1.68
CA TRP A 178 -1.09 -17.90 -2.75
C TRP A 178 -0.78 -16.42 -2.50
N ARG A 179 -0.77 -15.99 -1.24
CA ARG A 179 -0.45 -14.62 -0.80
C ARG A 179 0.60 -14.69 0.31
N ASP A 180 1.29 -13.59 0.56
CA ASP A 180 2.26 -13.51 1.66
C ASP A 180 1.63 -13.83 3.03
N HIS A 181 0.36 -13.49 3.23
CA HIS A 181 -0.37 -13.82 4.48
C HIS A 181 -0.74 -15.32 4.60
N ASP A 182 -0.54 -16.13 3.56
CA ASP A 182 -0.66 -17.59 3.72
C ASP A 182 0.62 -18.19 4.33
N CYS A 183 1.67 -17.38 4.51
CA CYS A 183 2.94 -17.75 5.11
C CYS A 183 3.04 -17.27 6.57
N ASP A 184 3.92 -17.92 7.33
CA ASP A 184 4.27 -17.48 8.69
C ASP A 184 5.01 -16.13 8.65
N ASP A 185 5.08 -15.45 9.80
CA ASP A 185 5.82 -14.21 9.95
C ASP A 185 7.25 -14.37 9.40
N HIS A 186 7.74 -13.35 8.70
CA HIS A 186 9.04 -13.33 8.03
C HIS A 186 9.20 -14.27 6.82
N TRP A 187 8.13 -14.96 6.41
CA TRP A 187 8.11 -15.76 5.20
C TRP A 187 7.15 -15.16 4.17
N TYR A 188 7.57 -15.21 2.91
CA TYR A 188 6.86 -14.58 1.81
C TYR A 188 6.62 -15.61 0.71
N CYS A 189 5.50 -15.41 0.03
CA CYS A 189 5.04 -16.31 -0.99
C CYS A 189 5.69 -16.01 -2.33
N SER A 190 6.12 -17.07 -3.01
CA SER A 190 6.68 -17.00 -4.37
C SER A 190 5.64 -17.08 -5.48
N SER A 191 4.34 -17.09 -5.18
CA SER A 191 3.28 -17.12 -6.19
C SER A 191 3.26 -15.85 -7.03
N GLU A 192 2.74 -15.91 -8.26
CA GLU A 192 2.61 -14.73 -9.11
C GLU A 192 1.69 -13.66 -8.49
N LYS A 193 0.64 -14.08 -7.77
CA LYS A 193 -0.24 -13.19 -6.99
C LYS A 193 0.52 -12.39 -5.93
N ALA A 194 1.38 -13.04 -5.16
CA ALA A 194 2.17 -12.36 -4.13
C ALA A 194 3.19 -11.42 -4.78
N GLN A 195 3.83 -11.87 -5.85
CA GLN A 195 4.76 -11.08 -6.65
C GLN A 195 4.12 -9.80 -7.22
N VAL A 196 2.94 -9.88 -7.85
CA VAL A 196 2.25 -8.68 -8.41
C VAL A 196 1.80 -7.72 -7.30
N THR A 197 1.42 -8.27 -6.13
CA THR A 197 1.04 -7.45 -4.97
C THR A 197 2.25 -6.67 -4.45
N ARG A 198 3.39 -7.34 -4.23
CA ARG A 198 4.66 -6.68 -3.83
C ARG A 198 5.14 -5.69 -4.89
N ARG A 199 5.06 -6.05 -6.18
CA ARG A 199 5.41 -5.17 -7.31
C ARG A 199 4.57 -3.88 -7.33
N THR A 200 3.28 -3.96 -7.03
CA THR A 200 2.42 -2.77 -6.94
C THR A 200 2.89 -1.84 -5.83
N ILE A 201 3.16 -2.40 -4.65
CA ILE A 201 3.68 -1.64 -3.50
C ILE A 201 5.05 -1.00 -3.82
N ARG A 202 5.92 -1.71 -4.56
CA ARG A 202 7.21 -1.15 -4.99
C ARG A 202 7.04 0.06 -5.89
N TYR A 203 6.15 0.00 -6.89
CA TYR A 203 5.89 1.17 -7.73
C TYR A 203 5.32 2.33 -6.90
N GLU A 204 4.36 2.09 -6.00
CA GLU A 204 3.83 3.14 -5.10
C GLU A 204 4.95 3.83 -4.32
N ASN A 205 5.83 3.04 -3.74
CA ASN A 205 6.94 3.52 -2.93
C ASN A 205 8.00 4.24 -3.75
N LEU A 206 8.36 3.72 -4.92
CA LEU A 206 9.31 4.36 -5.82
C LEU A 206 8.78 5.70 -6.34
N THR A 207 7.51 5.78 -6.75
CA THR A 207 6.87 7.04 -7.15
C THR A 207 6.88 8.04 -5.98
N LYS A 208 6.61 7.59 -4.75
CA LYS A 208 6.70 8.45 -3.56
C LYS A 208 8.13 8.94 -3.30
N ILE A 209 9.12 8.06 -3.30
CA ILE A 209 10.53 8.43 -3.08
C ILE A 209 10.99 9.41 -4.16
N MET A 210 10.66 9.13 -5.42
CA MET A 210 10.96 10.00 -6.55
C MET A 210 10.35 11.38 -6.35
N SER A 211 9.07 11.48 -6.00
CA SER A 211 8.41 12.76 -5.72
C SER A 211 9.12 13.56 -4.61
N MET A 212 9.54 12.90 -3.53
CA MET A 212 10.25 13.57 -2.43
C MET A 212 11.63 14.10 -2.89
N ILE A 213 12.35 13.33 -3.71
CA ILE A 213 13.65 13.72 -4.23
C ILE A 213 13.54 14.86 -5.26
N GLU A 214 12.54 14.82 -6.13
CA GLU A 214 12.30 15.91 -7.09
C GLU A 214 11.89 17.21 -6.38
N GLU A 215 11.05 17.15 -5.34
CA GLU A 215 10.72 18.32 -4.51
C GLU A 215 11.98 18.94 -3.89
N HIS A 216 12.92 18.12 -3.43
CA HIS A 216 14.22 18.61 -2.97
C HIS A 216 15.02 19.28 -4.10
N TYR A 217 15.07 18.67 -5.28
CA TYR A 217 15.78 19.23 -6.44
C TYR A 217 15.23 20.60 -6.84
N GLU A 218 13.91 20.80 -6.79
CA GLU A 218 13.28 22.10 -7.07
C GLU A 218 13.75 23.22 -6.13
N THR A 219 14.20 22.87 -4.91
CA THR A 219 14.65 23.83 -3.91
C THR A 219 16.17 24.03 -3.85
N VAL A 220 16.94 22.97 -4.09
CA VAL A 220 18.40 22.95 -3.94
C VAL A 220 19.15 22.93 -5.28
N GLU A 221 18.44 22.68 -6.39
CA GLU A 221 18.99 22.53 -7.75
C GLU A 221 20.07 21.43 -7.85
N SER A 222 20.05 20.45 -6.95
CA SER A 222 20.95 19.30 -6.96
C SER A 222 20.33 18.08 -6.28
N TYR A 223 20.70 16.88 -6.74
CA TYR A 223 20.34 15.63 -6.07
C TYR A 223 21.38 15.26 -5.00
N PRO A 224 20.99 14.59 -3.90
CA PRO A 224 21.91 14.13 -2.87
C PRO A 224 23.07 13.31 -3.43
N GLU A 225 24.30 13.80 -3.27
CA GLU A 225 25.49 13.15 -3.86
C GLU A 225 25.98 11.95 -3.03
N LEU A 226 25.66 11.89 -1.73
CA LEU A 226 26.08 10.83 -0.79
C LEU A 226 27.58 10.47 -0.86
N LYS A 227 28.46 11.47 -0.96
CA LYS A 227 29.93 11.27 -1.07
C LYS A 227 30.51 10.53 0.15
N ALA A 228 29.87 10.62 1.31
CA ALA A 228 30.23 9.96 2.56
C ALA A 228 28.96 9.58 3.36
N GLY A 229 29.13 8.81 4.44
CA GLY A 229 28.02 8.41 5.31
C GLY A 229 27.21 7.22 4.80
N THR A 230 27.73 6.51 3.80
CA THR A 230 27.18 5.28 3.24
C THR A 230 28.29 4.25 3.07
N TYR A 231 27.94 2.96 2.97
CA TYR A 231 28.89 1.88 2.73
C TYR A 231 29.54 1.96 1.34
N VAL A 232 28.82 2.48 0.34
CA VAL A 232 29.35 2.69 -1.01
C VAL A 232 29.05 4.12 -1.44
N SER A 233 30.10 4.91 -1.67
CA SER A 233 30.00 6.34 -2.03
C SER A 233 29.05 6.56 -3.22
N GLY A 234 28.15 7.53 -3.07
CA GLY A 234 27.13 7.87 -4.07
C GLY A 234 25.98 6.87 -4.18
N LYS A 235 25.82 5.95 -3.21
CA LYS A 235 24.74 4.95 -3.21
C LYS A 235 24.12 4.82 -1.84
N SER A 236 22.85 4.45 -1.80
CA SER A 236 22.18 4.01 -0.59
C SER A 236 21.23 2.87 -0.92
N LEU A 237 21.13 1.87 -0.06
CA LEU A 237 20.17 0.77 -0.18
C LEU A 237 19.21 0.85 1.01
N SER A 238 17.95 0.43 0.84
CA SER A 238 16.93 0.49 1.90
C SER A 238 17.22 -0.36 3.14
N VAL A 239 18.17 -1.29 3.05
CA VAL A 239 18.71 -2.05 4.20
C VAL A 239 19.82 -1.31 4.96
N TRP A 240 20.37 -0.24 4.39
CA TRP A 240 21.48 0.50 4.99
C TRP A 240 20.94 1.67 5.84
N PRO A 241 21.61 2.00 6.96
CA PRO A 241 21.24 3.16 7.77
C PRO A 241 21.18 4.47 6.96
N SER A 242 22.07 4.61 5.97
CA SER A 242 22.14 5.77 5.08
C SER A 242 20.87 6.05 4.29
N TRP A 243 19.93 5.10 4.21
CA TRP A 243 18.62 5.28 3.58
C TRP A 243 17.79 6.35 4.31
N ASN A 244 17.70 6.23 5.65
CA ASN A 244 16.91 7.14 6.47
C ASN A 244 17.78 8.16 7.22
N ASP A 245 18.97 7.79 7.66
CA ASP A 245 19.82 8.64 8.50
C ASP A 245 20.60 9.69 7.70
N ASN A 246 20.82 9.44 6.40
CA ASN A 246 21.56 10.34 5.52
C ASN A 246 20.67 10.87 4.39
N LEU A 247 20.21 9.99 3.50
CA LEU A 247 19.47 10.37 2.30
C LEU A 247 18.16 11.08 2.64
N SER A 248 17.31 10.46 3.47
CA SER A 248 16.03 11.08 3.85
C SER A 248 16.23 12.41 4.61
N GLN A 249 17.19 12.47 5.54
CA GLN A 249 17.47 13.71 6.27
C GLN A 249 17.95 14.84 5.36
N GLU A 250 18.78 14.55 4.35
CA GLU A 250 19.28 15.54 3.39
C GLU A 250 18.14 16.17 2.58
N ILE A 251 17.10 15.40 2.26
CA ILE A 251 15.98 15.88 1.45
C ILE A 251 14.80 16.46 2.25
N GLY A 252 15.02 16.82 3.52
CA GLY A 252 14.01 17.47 4.37
C GLY A 252 13.43 16.59 5.48
N GLY A 253 13.90 15.34 5.59
CA GLY A 253 13.49 14.40 6.62
C GLY A 253 12.17 13.69 6.31
N GLY A 254 11.91 12.63 7.08
CA GLY A 254 10.78 11.73 6.89
C GLY A 254 11.22 10.27 6.88
N GLU A 255 10.26 9.36 6.87
CA GLU A 255 10.55 7.93 6.74
C GLU A 255 10.39 7.53 5.27
N PHE A 256 11.50 7.15 4.64
CA PHE A 256 11.42 6.56 3.32
C PHE A 256 10.79 5.17 3.42
N PRO A 257 9.91 4.81 2.48
CA PRO A 257 9.38 3.46 2.46
C PRO A 257 10.52 2.45 2.26
N LEU A 258 10.30 1.26 2.82
CA LEU A 258 11.17 0.10 2.65
C LEU A 258 10.57 -0.86 1.63
N ASP A 259 11.41 -1.68 1.01
CA ASP A 259 10.92 -2.78 0.17
C ASP A 259 10.03 -3.71 1.02
N PRO A 260 8.97 -4.34 0.47
CA PRO A 260 8.10 -5.22 1.26
C PRO A 260 8.83 -6.36 2.00
N ILE A 261 9.99 -6.79 1.50
CA ILE A 261 10.85 -7.80 2.14
C ILE A 261 12.13 -7.15 2.70
N ASN A 262 12.66 -6.11 2.04
CA ASN A 262 13.81 -5.32 2.50
C ASN A 262 15.01 -6.13 2.99
N THR A 263 15.58 -6.96 2.11
CA THR A 263 16.68 -7.85 2.46
C THR A 263 17.68 -8.01 1.32
N LEU A 264 18.95 -8.24 1.63
CA LEU A 264 19.96 -8.52 0.60
C LEU A 264 20.08 -10.02 0.32
N GLY A 265 20.69 -10.36 -0.80
CA GLY A 265 21.13 -11.70 -1.07
C GLY A 265 22.14 -12.24 -0.04
N SER A 266 22.47 -13.51 -0.19
CA SER A 266 23.52 -14.15 0.62
C SER A 266 24.88 -13.48 0.45
N CYS A 267 25.54 -13.17 1.57
CA CYS A 267 26.88 -12.58 1.60
C CYS A 267 27.73 -13.20 2.73
N PRO A 268 28.26 -14.43 2.52
CA PRO A 268 29.02 -15.13 3.54
C PRO A 268 30.28 -14.37 3.98
N ASN A 269 30.56 -14.34 5.28
CA ASN A 269 31.67 -13.62 5.93
C ASN A 269 31.52 -12.08 5.98
N PHE A 270 30.35 -11.56 5.64
CA PHE A 270 29.97 -10.16 5.83
C PHE A 270 28.86 -10.07 6.87
N ASP A 271 28.53 -8.85 7.29
CA ASP A 271 27.31 -8.62 8.07
C ASP A 271 26.09 -9.11 7.27
N PRO A 272 25.23 -9.98 7.83
CA PRO A 272 24.21 -10.68 7.06
C PRO A 272 23.03 -9.79 6.64
N VAL A 273 22.92 -8.58 7.21
CA VAL A 273 21.87 -7.60 6.89
C VAL A 273 22.36 -6.62 5.83
N THR A 274 23.52 -6.03 6.07
CA THR A 274 24.09 -4.93 5.26
C THR A 274 25.04 -5.41 4.17
N CYS A 275 25.52 -6.65 4.27
CA CYS A 275 26.60 -7.22 3.46
C CYS A 275 27.89 -6.39 3.46
N TRP A 276 28.11 -5.65 4.55
CA TRP A 276 29.30 -4.86 4.79
C TRP A 276 30.30 -5.62 5.67
N ASN A 277 31.60 -5.47 5.37
CA ASN A 277 32.66 -5.95 6.24
C ASN A 277 33.39 -4.76 6.84
N GLU A 278 33.24 -4.61 8.16
CA GLU A 278 33.78 -3.48 8.89
C GLU A 278 35.31 -3.52 9.03
N GLN A 279 35.95 -4.68 8.89
CA GLN A 279 37.41 -4.83 9.00
C GLN A 279 38.11 -4.48 7.69
N THR A 280 37.61 -4.99 6.57
CA THR A 280 38.17 -4.78 5.22
C THR A 280 37.62 -3.55 4.53
N LYS A 281 36.55 -2.95 5.07
CA LYS A 281 35.88 -1.75 4.54
C LYS A 281 35.38 -1.94 3.11
N ASP A 282 34.80 -3.11 2.85
CA ASP A 282 34.25 -3.49 1.56
C ASP A 282 32.83 -4.05 1.70
N PHE A 283 32.08 -3.89 0.61
CA PHE A 283 30.74 -4.42 0.43
C PHE A 283 30.82 -5.69 -0.41
N ALA A 284 30.12 -6.76 0.00
CA ALA A 284 30.15 -8.05 -0.69
C ALA A 284 29.55 -8.02 -2.11
N GLY A 285 28.70 -7.03 -2.37
CA GLY A 285 27.95 -6.92 -3.60
C GLY A 285 28.67 -6.15 -4.71
N SER A 286 28.00 -6.05 -5.85
CA SER A 286 28.46 -5.32 -7.02
C SER A 286 27.32 -4.52 -7.62
N PHE A 287 27.67 -3.49 -8.38
CA PHE A 287 26.73 -2.67 -9.11
C PHE A 287 27.06 -2.74 -10.60
N ASN A 288 26.04 -2.73 -11.46
CA ASN A 288 26.22 -2.70 -12.90
C ASN A 288 26.72 -1.30 -13.36
N SER A 289 26.91 -1.12 -14.66
CA SER A 289 27.35 0.17 -15.23
C SER A 289 26.40 1.34 -15.00
N GLN A 290 25.14 1.07 -14.62
CA GLN A 290 24.13 2.07 -14.24
C GLN A 290 24.07 2.26 -12.71
N GLY A 291 25.00 1.68 -11.94
CA GLY A 291 25.00 1.81 -10.48
C GLY A 291 23.83 1.09 -9.80
N ILE A 292 23.14 0.20 -10.50
CA ILE A 292 22.07 -0.66 -9.96
C ILE A 292 22.70 -1.91 -9.37
N LEU A 293 22.26 -2.31 -8.18
CA LEU A 293 22.76 -3.51 -7.51
C LEU A 293 22.59 -4.75 -8.40
N SER A 294 23.70 -5.43 -8.70
CA SER A 294 23.74 -6.67 -9.49
C SER A 294 24.07 -7.90 -8.65
N SER A 295 24.68 -7.73 -7.48
CA SER A 295 24.88 -8.79 -6.48
C SER A 295 24.91 -8.19 -5.08
N PRO A 296 24.62 -8.96 -4.02
CA PRO A 296 24.27 -10.39 -4.03
C PRO A 296 22.89 -10.65 -4.66
N GLY A 297 22.73 -11.80 -5.33
CA GLY A 297 21.47 -12.20 -5.98
C GLY A 297 20.39 -12.54 -4.95
N SER A 298 19.12 -12.60 -5.37
CA SER A 298 17.98 -12.74 -4.44
C SER A 298 17.85 -11.62 -3.41
N SER A 299 18.30 -10.41 -3.77
CA SER A 299 18.06 -9.19 -3.00
C SER A 299 16.66 -8.63 -3.29
N PHE A 300 16.05 -8.01 -2.29
CA PHE A 300 14.76 -7.32 -2.31
C PHE A 300 14.92 -5.97 -1.62
N VAL A 301 15.31 -4.95 -2.38
CA VAL A 301 15.69 -3.65 -1.81
C VAL A 301 15.31 -2.51 -2.74
N TYR A 302 15.10 -1.33 -2.16
CA TYR A 302 15.24 -0.09 -2.92
C TYR A 302 16.71 0.35 -2.91
N GLY A 303 17.10 1.04 -3.98
CA GLY A 303 18.40 1.65 -4.11
C GLY A 303 18.32 3.05 -4.69
N TYR A 304 19.24 3.89 -4.28
CA TYR A 304 19.37 5.27 -4.73
C TYR A 304 20.77 5.53 -5.28
N THR A 305 20.81 6.35 -6.32
CA THR A 305 21.99 7.06 -6.82
C THR A 305 21.58 8.48 -7.22
N PRO A 306 22.50 9.43 -7.43
CA PRO A 306 22.16 10.78 -7.87
C PRO A 306 21.42 10.88 -9.22
N GLU A 307 21.29 9.79 -9.97
CA GLU A 307 20.60 9.75 -11.27
C GLU A 307 19.22 9.09 -11.20
N ARG A 308 18.99 8.23 -10.20
CA ARG A 308 17.84 7.32 -10.17
C ARG A 308 17.55 6.74 -8.79
N VAL A 309 16.28 6.39 -8.58
CA VAL A 309 15.84 5.43 -7.56
C VAL A 309 15.36 4.15 -8.25
N TYR A 310 15.58 3.00 -7.64
CA TYR A 310 15.23 1.71 -8.23
C TYR A 310 14.83 0.70 -7.16
N SER A 311 14.17 -0.38 -7.57
CA SER A 311 14.01 -1.60 -6.76
C SER A 311 14.69 -2.78 -7.43
N VAL A 312 15.37 -3.61 -6.67
CA VAL A 312 15.85 -4.93 -7.11
C VAL A 312 15.07 -6.00 -6.38
N SER A 313 14.60 -7.00 -7.13
CA SER A 313 13.87 -8.14 -6.60
C SER A 313 14.05 -9.36 -7.51
N LEU A 314 13.67 -10.56 -7.03
CA LEU A 314 13.61 -11.76 -7.89
C LEU A 314 12.63 -11.59 -9.05
N GLU A 315 11.61 -10.74 -8.87
CA GLU A 315 10.58 -10.47 -9.86
C GLU A 315 11.04 -9.51 -10.98
N GLY A 316 12.25 -8.96 -10.84
CA GLY A 316 12.84 -8.01 -11.76
C GLY A 316 13.25 -6.71 -11.07
N THR A 317 13.85 -5.84 -11.88
CA THR A 317 14.32 -4.51 -11.46
C THR A 317 13.37 -3.46 -12.02
N MET A 318 12.94 -2.54 -11.16
CA MET A 318 12.19 -1.34 -11.56
C MET A 318 13.10 -0.13 -11.40
N VAL A 319 13.10 0.78 -12.35
CA VAL A 319 14.00 1.94 -12.34
C VAL A 319 13.21 3.20 -12.64
N CYS A 320 13.35 4.19 -11.76
CA CYS A 320 12.83 5.54 -11.94
C CYS A 320 14.00 6.49 -12.21
N GLU A 321 14.09 6.98 -13.44
CA GLU A 321 15.15 7.89 -13.88
C GLU A 321 14.71 9.34 -13.67
N PHE A 322 15.44 10.10 -12.85
CA PHE A 322 15.11 11.48 -12.50
C PHE A 322 15.05 12.38 -13.74
N SER A 323 15.99 12.21 -14.68
CA SER A 323 16.03 12.99 -15.92
C SER A 323 14.78 12.85 -16.80
N THR A 324 13.99 11.77 -16.62
CA THR A 324 12.81 11.51 -17.45
C THR A 324 11.49 11.68 -16.71
N GLY A 325 11.48 11.64 -15.38
CA GLY A 325 10.23 11.58 -14.63
C GLY A 325 9.53 10.21 -14.68
N ILE A 326 10.15 9.17 -15.25
CA ILE A 326 9.49 7.90 -15.58
C ILE A 326 10.07 6.74 -14.76
N CYS A 327 9.17 5.93 -14.19
CA CYS A 327 9.44 4.62 -13.62
C CYS A 327 9.11 3.51 -14.63
N ASN A 328 10.07 2.63 -14.93
CA ASN A 328 9.89 1.45 -15.79
C ASN A 328 10.07 0.16 -15.01
#